data_AF-A0A7J6NEH5-F1
#
_entry.id   AF-A0A7J6NEH5-F1
#
_cell.length_a   1.000
_cell.length_b   1.000
_cell.length_c   1.000
_cell.angle_alpha   90.00
_cell.angle_beta   90.00
_cell.angle_gamma   90.00
#
_symmetry.space_group_name_H-M   'P 1'
#
loop_
_entity.id
_entity.type
_entity.pdbx_description
1 polymer ?
#
loop_
_entity_poly.entity_id
_entity_poly.type
_entity_poly.pdbx_seq_one_letter_code
_entity_poly.pdbx_strand_id
1 'polypeptide(L)'
;AFKDFDVETLVRQASEATSIDELVDAVVEGDFDVVSSRRKIESVYRNAEAARTVQGEYGSLCEYIWHFTEGRQIVNTWKSVSDIPSHTELSERVAKDMKARGFRMVGPTTVYSLLQAVGVVNDHLFGCHRYEACIRKEQDCKITENASSPSHKRKRSV
;
A
#
# COMPACT_ATOMS: atom_id res chain seq x y z
N ALA A 1 -5.38 -13.81 -12.19
CA ALA A 1 -5.08 -14.35 -10.85
C ALA A 1 -5.89 -13.68 -9.72
N PHE A 2 -5.70 -12.39 -9.41
CA PHE A 2 -6.16 -11.79 -8.14
C PHE A 2 -7.32 -10.79 -8.21
N LYS A 3 -8.23 -10.93 -9.19
CA LYS A 3 -9.49 -10.15 -9.26
C LYS A 3 -9.29 -8.63 -9.09
N ASP A 4 -8.36 -8.06 -9.86
CA ASP A 4 -7.99 -6.63 -9.84
C ASP A 4 -7.59 -6.09 -8.46
N PHE A 5 -7.14 -6.97 -7.56
CA PHE A 5 -6.80 -6.66 -6.18
C PHE A 5 -7.96 -6.08 -5.36
N ASP A 6 -9.21 -6.41 -5.72
CA ASP A 6 -10.37 -6.06 -4.92
C ASP A 6 -10.31 -6.76 -3.55
N VAL A 7 -10.19 -5.96 -2.49
CA VAL A 7 -9.94 -6.44 -1.13
C VAL A 7 -11.09 -7.35 -0.66
N GLU A 8 -12.34 -6.93 -0.86
CA GLU A 8 -13.50 -7.70 -0.40
C GLU A 8 -13.63 -9.03 -1.15
N THR A 9 -13.39 -9.04 -2.47
CA THR A 9 -13.38 -10.27 -3.26
C THR A 9 -12.30 -11.23 -2.78
N LEU A 10 -11.08 -10.76 -2.54
CA LEU A 10 -9.98 -11.60 -2.07
C LEU A 10 -10.23 -12.16 -0.66
N VAL A 11 -10.79 -11.33 0.24
CA VAL A 11 -11.16 -11.78 1.60
C VAL A 11 -12.28 -12.80 1.54
N ARG A 12 -13.30 -12.58 0.69
CA ARG A 12 -14.38 -13.54 0.50
C ARG A 12 -13.86 -14.88 -0.01
N GLN A 13 -12.99 -14.86 -1.02
CA GLN A 13 -12.34 -16.08 -1.53
C GLN A 13 -11.56 -16.82 -0.43
N ALA A 14 -10.79 -16.08 0.39
CA ALA A 14 -10.06 -16.65 1.52
C ALA A 14 -10.99 -17.28 2.58
N SER A 15 -12.17 -16.70 2.81
CA SER A 15 -13.15 -17.20 3.78
C SER A 15 -13.97 -18.40 3.28
N GLU A 16 -14.18 -18.50 1.96
CA GLU A 16 -14.95 -19.58 1.33
C GLU A 16 -14.09 -20.81 1.01
N ALA A 17 -12.78 -20.61 0.84
CA ALA A 17 -11.84 -21.70 0.57
C ALA A 17 -11.65 -22.61 1.79
N THR A 18 -11.35 -23.89 1.53
CA THR A 18 -11.05 -24.85 2.60
C THR A 18 -9.75 -24.46 3.33
N SER A 19 -8.80 -23.94 2.56
CA SER A 19 -7.52 -23.43 3.06
C SER A 19 -6.94 -22.38 2.13
N ILE A 20 -5.99 -21.59 2.62
CA ILE A 20 -5.23 -20.68 1.75
C ILE A 20 -4.35 -21.47 0.75
N ASP A 21 -3.88 -22.66 1.11
CA ASP A 21 -3.09 -23.50 0.21
C ASP A 21 -3.88 -23.88 -1.05
N GLU A 22 -5.19 -24.15 -0.93
CA GLU A 22 -6.08 -24.39 -2.07
C GLU A 22 -6.06 -23.21 -3.06
N LEU A 23 -6.16 -21.99 -2.54
CA LEU A 23 -6.13 -20.77 -3.37
C LEU A 23 -4.74 -20.53 -3.98
N VAL A 24 -3.68 -20.91 -3.26
CA VAL A 24 -2.31 -20.82 -3.78
C VAL A 24 -2.12 -21.82 -4.90
N ASP A 25 -2.54 -23.07 -4.72
CA ASP A 25 -2.45 -24.14 -5.72
C ASP A 25 -3.21 -23.74 -6.99
N ALA A 26 -4.44 -23.24 -6.86
CA ALA A 26 -5.23 -22.78 -8.00
C ALA A 26 -4.56 -21.66 -8.81
N VAL A 27 -3.78 -20.77 -8.17
CA VAL A 27 -3.03 -19.72 -8.86
C VAL A 27 -1.72 -20.24 -9.46
N VAL A 28 -1.04 -21.18 -8.78
CA VAL A 28 0.22 -21.77 -9.24
C VAL A 28 0.01 -22.70 -10.43
N GLU A 29 -1.08 -23.48 -10.42
CA GLU A 29 -1.44 -24.44 -11.47
C GLU A 29 -2.20 -23.79 -12.63
N GLY A 30 -2.77 -22.60 -12.40
CA GLY A 30 -3.46 -21.81 -13.42
C GLY A 30 -2.50 -21.21 -14.44
N ASP A 31 -2.99 -21.00 -15.67
CA ASP A 31 -2.26 -20.33 -16.75
C ASP A 31 -2.33 -18.80 -16.58
N PHE A 32 -1.69 -18.28 -15.52
CA PHE A 32 -1.60 -16.86 -15.23
C PHE A 32 -0.16 -16.35 -15.40
N ASP A 33 -0.01 -15.15 -15.95
CA ASP A 33 1.26 -14.43 -15.95
C ASP A 33 1.53 -13.80 -14.57
N VAL A 34 1.91 -14.63 -13.60
CA VAL A 34 2.27 -14.24 -12.24
C VAL A 34 3.52 -14.96 -11.78
N VAL A 35 4.27 -14.34 -10.87
CA VAL A 35 5.40 -15.00 -10.21
C VAL A 35 4.89 -16.18 -9.37
N SER A 36 5.23 -17.41 -9.76
CA SER A 36 4.77 -18.69 -9.17
C SER A 36 5.35 -19.02 -7.79
N SER A 37 5.66 -18.01 -7.00
CA SER A 37 6.12 -18.18 -5.61
C SER A 37 4.93 -18.34 -4.67
N ARG A 38 4.75 -19.54 -4.12
CA ARG A 38 3.70 -19.85 -3.14
C ARG A 38 3.57 -18.80 -2.03
N ARG A 39 4.70 -18.43 -1.40
CA ARG A 39 4.73 -17.42 -0.32
C ARG A 39 4.25 -16.04 -0.77
N LYS A 40 4.56 -15.62 -2.00
CA LYS A 40 4.10 -14.33 -2.54
C LYS A 40 2.61 -14.38 -2.84
N ILE A 41 2.12 -15.48 -3.40
CA ILE A 41 0.70 -15.69 -3.70
C ILE A 41 -0.12 -15.72 -2.39
N GLU A 42 0.32 -16.50 -1.40
CA GLU A 42 -0.27 -16.53 -0.06
C GLU A 42 -0.35 -15.11 0.55
N SER A 43 0.72 -14.32 0.40
CA SER A 43 0.77 -12.97 0.94
C SER A 43 -0.32 -12.05 0.37
N VAL A 44 -0.82 -12.29 -0.85
CA VAL A 44 -1.91 -11.48 -1.43
C VAL A 44 -3.18 -11.61 -0.61
N TYR A 45 -3.61 -12.84 -0.30
CA TYR A 45 -4.82 -13.10 0.48
C TYR A 45 -4.67 -12.62 1.94
N ARG A 46 -3.52 -12.90 2.58
CA ARG A 46 -3.24 -12.41 3.94
C ARG A 46 -3.20 -10.88 4.02
N ASN A 47 -2.65 -10.23 3.01
CA ASN A 47 -2.62 -8.77 2.94
C ASN A 47 -4.01 -8.18 2.69
N ALA A 48 -4.89 -8.87 1.97
CA ALA A 48 -6.28 -8.43 1.80
C ALA A 48 -7.05 -8.47 3.14
N GLU A 49 -6.89 -9.54 3.94
CA GLU A 49 -7.46 -9.62 5.30
C GLU A 49 -6.97 -8.48 6.21
N ALA A 50 -5.65 -8.23 6.21
CA ALA A 50 -5.05 -7.13 6.96
C ALA A 50 -5.50 -5.75 6.46
N ALA A 51 -5.63 -5.58 5.14
CA ALA A 51 -6.10 -4.35 4.51
C ALA A 51 -7.55 -4.03 4.90
N ARG A 52 -8.44 -5.02 4.88
CA ARG A 52 -9.84 -4.85 5.31
C ARG A 52 -9.92 -4.42 6.78
N THR A 53 -9.07 -4.98 7.64
CA THR A 53 -8.98 -4.58 9.06
C THR A 53 -8.56 -3.12 9.18
N VAL A 54 -7.50 -2.72 8.48
CA VAL A 54 -7.03 -1.32 8.46
C VAL A 54 -8.08 -0.37 7.89
N GLN A 55 -8.80 -0.75 6.84
CA GLN A 55 -9.89 0.06 6.29
C GLN A 55 -11.00 0.26 7.33
N GLY A 56 -11.30 -0.73 8.17
CA GLY A 56 -12.23 -0.58 9.29
C GLY A 56 -11.77 0.42 10.36
N GLU A 57 -10.48 0.48 10.64
CA GLU A 57 -9.90 1.35 11.68
C GLU A 57 -9.61 2.78 11.21
N TYR A 58 -9.07 2.94 10.00
CA TYR A 58 -8.59 4.22 9.45
C TYR A 58 -9.50 4.77 8.34
N GLY A 59 -10.54 4.03 7.94
CA GLY A 59 -11.41 4.36 6.82
C GLY A 59 -10.82 3.97 5.46
N SER A 60 -9.52 4.13 5.25
CA SER A 60 -8.85 3.66 4.03
C SER A 60 -7.37 3.34 4.25
N LEU A 61 -6.78 2.55 3.34
CA LEU A 61 -5.33 2.33 3.31
C LEU A 61 -4.54 3.62 3.09
N CYS A 62 -5.11 4.57 2.34
CA CYS A 62 -4.46 5.86 2.10
C CYS A 62 -4.37 6.68 3.39
N GLU A 63 -5.49 6.84 4.11
CA GLU A 63 -5.48 7.52 5.42
C GLU A 63 -4.51 6.85 6.40
N TYR A 64 -4.47 5.51 6.44
CA TYR A 64 -3.55 4.76 7.27
C TYR A 64 -2.08 5.07 6.98
N ILE A 65 -1.66 4.99 5.71
CA ILE A 65 -0.27 5.20 5.31
C ILE A 65 0.16 6.67 5.53
N TRP A 66 -0.71 7.63 5.21
CA TRP A 66 -0.40 9.06 5.37
C TRP A 66 -0.45 9.52 6.83
N HIS A 67 -1.11 8.79 7.73
CA HIS A 67 -1.14 9.15 9.16
C HIS A 67 0.28 9.17 9.79
N PHE A 68 1.21 8.35 9.29
CA PHE A 68 2.58 8.28 9.82
C PHE A 68 3.41 9.54 9.57
N THR A 69 2.96 10.42 8.67
CA THR A 69 3.58 11.72 8.37
C THR A 69 2.62 12.88 8.62
N GLU A 70 1.51 12.64 9.34
CA GLU A 70 0.48 13.65 9.62
C GLU A 70 -0.07 14.29 8.32
N GLY A 71 -0.18 13.50 7.25
CA GLY A 71 -0.65 13.97 5.95
C GLY A 71 0.36 14.83 5.17
N ARG A 72 1.60 14.96 5.65
CA ARG A 72 2.66 15.76 4.99
C ARG A 72 3.56 14.87 4.14
N GLN A 73 3.87 15.32 2.94
CA GLN A 73 4.85 14.66 2.09
C GLN A 73 6.28 14.97 2.57
N ILE A 74 7.15 13.97 2.54
CA ILE A 74 8.59 14.14 2.73
C ILE A 74 9.21 14.36 1.36
N VAL A 75 9.83 15.51 1.14
CA VAL A 75 10.51 15.84 -0.12
C VAL A 75 12.00 15.90 0.14
N ASN A 76 12.75 14.93 -0.40
CA ASN A 76 14.20 14.88 -0.27
C ASN A 76 14.86 15.64 -1.43
N THR A 77 16.18 15.87 -1.35
CA THR A 77 16.96 16.59 -2.37
C THR A 77 18.20 15.80 -2.80
N TRP A 78 18.02 14.51 -3.09
CA TRP A 78 19.11 13.63 -3.50
C TRP A 78 19.71 14.08 -4.84
N LYS A 79 21.05 14.05 -4.96
CA LYS A 79 21.74 14.46 -6.19
C LYS A 79 22.04 13.26 -7.09
N SER A 80 22.20 12.08 -6.51
CA SER A 80 22.44 10.82 -7.22
C SER A 80 21.63 9.67 -6.64
N VAL A 81 21.43 8.60 -7.43
CA VAL A 81 20.71 7.40 -6.98
C VAL A 81 21.43 6.72 -5.81
N SER A 82 22.76 6.77 -5.77
CA SER A 82 23.56 6.21 -4.68
C SER A 82 23.38 6.94 -3.34
N ASP A 83 22.86 8.16 -3.35
CA ASP A 83 22.57 8.91 -2.13
C ASP A 83 21.24 8.46 -1.49
N ILE A 84 20.37 7.79 -2.26
CA ILE A 84 19.06 7.33 -1.79
C ILE A 84 19.28 6.11 -0.89
N PRO A 85 18.87 6.14 0.38
CA PRO A 85 19.06 5.01 1.28
C PRO A 85 18.18 3.82 0.87
N SER A 86 18.51 2.61 1.34
CA SER A 86 17.68 1.43 1.07
C SER A 86 16.42 1.35 1.93
N HIS A 87 16.39 2.08 3.05
CA HIS A 87 15.27 2.21 3.99
C HIS A 87 15.50 3.45 4.87
N THR A 88 14.46 3.84 5.60
CA THR A 88 14.48 4.98 6.55
C THR A 88 13.82 4.57 7.88
N GLU A 89 14.07 5.34 8.95
CA GLU A 89 13.37 5.16 10.23
C GLU A 89 11.84 5.19 10.07
N LEU A 90 11.32 6.04 9.17
CA LEU A 90 9.90 6.05 8.83
C LEU A 90 9.45 4.68 8.29
N SER A 91 10.17 4.15 7.29
CA SER A 91 9.83 2.86 6.70
C SER A 91 9.94 1.69 7.69
N GLU A 92 10.85 1.76 8.66
CA GLU A 92 10.96 0.76 9.73
C GLU A 92 9.74 0.79 10.65
N ARG A 93 9.32 1.98 11.07
CA ARG A 93 8.11 2.16 11.90
C ARG A 93 6.86 1.66 11.18
N VAL A 94 6.67 2.07 9.93
CA VAL A 94 5.53 1.63 9.11
C VAL A 94 5.58 0.11 8.89
N ALA A 95 6.73 -0.45 8.54
CA ALA A 95 6.89 -1.90 8.37
C ALA A 95 6.59 -2.68 9.65
N LYS A 96 7.02 -2.19 10.81
CA LYS A 96 6.73 -2.81 12.11
C LYS A 96 5.23 -2.82 12.40
N ASP A 97 4.55 -1.71 12.14
CA ASP A 97 3.10 -1.59 12.36
C ASP A 97 2.31 -2.47 11.37
N MET A 98 2.65 -2.44 10.08
CA MET A 98 2.04 -3.32 9.08
C MET A 98 2.20 -4.81 9.44
N LYS A 99 3.40 -5.23 9.89
CA LYS A 99 3.62 -6.61 10.36
C LYS A 99 2.76 -6.96 11.56
N ALA A 100 2.62 -6.05 12.53
CA ALA A 100 1.77 -6.26 13.71
C ALA A 100 0.29 -6.41 13.33
N ARG A 101 -0.14 -5.78 12.23
CA ARG A 101 -1.50 -5.89 11.66
C ARG A 101 -1.71 -7.09 10.76
N GLY A 102 -0.72 -7.97 10.62
CA GLY A 102 -0.83 -9.22 9.86
C GLY A 102 -0.38 -9.13 8.40
N PHE A 103 0.07 -7.97 7.91
CA PHE A 103 0.64 -7.88 6.58
C PHE A 103 1.90 -8.76 6.45
N ARG A 104 2.06 -9.34 5.27
CA ARG A 104 3.16 -10.21 4.84
C ARG A 104 3.96 -9.54 3.73
N MET A 105 5.23 -9.90 3.61
CA MET A 105 6.17 -9.34 2.63
C MET A 105 6.44 -7.82 2.78
N VAL A 106 6.20 -7.25 3.96
CA VAL A 106 6.35 -5.82 4.27
C VAL A 106 7.61 -5.53 5.10
N GLY A 107 8.79 -5.78 4.53
CA GLY A 107 10.07 -5.38 5.14
C GLY A 107 10.34 -3.87 5.01
N PRO A 108 11.25 -3.27 5.82
CA PRO A 108 11.55 -1.83 5.75
C PRO A 108 11.87 -1.32 4.35
N THR A 109 12.71 -2.03 3.58
CA THR A 109 13.00 -1.67 2.18
C THR A 109 11.76 -1.72 1.28
N THR A 110 10.97 -2.78 1.35
CA THR A 110 9.71 -2.87 0.57
C THR A 110 8.75 -1.74 0.93
N VAL A 111 8.63 -1.43 2.22
CA VAL A 111 7.77 -0.35 2.70
C VAL A 111 8.32 1.01 2.29
N TYR A 112 9.64 1.21 2.27
CA TYR A 112 10.21 2.45 1.76
C TYR A 112 9.88 2.65 0.29
N SER A 113 10.02 1.59 -0.53
CA SER A 113 9.60 1.62 -1.93
C SER A 113 8.09 1.87 -2.09
N LEU A 114 7.25 1.33 -1.20
CA LEU A 114 5.82 1.65 -1.18
C LEU A 114 5.59 3.14 -0.90
N LEU A 115 6.22 3.70 0.14
CA LEU A 115 6.08 5.10 0.54
C LEU A 115 6.54 6.06 -0.58
N GLN A 116 7.57 5.68 -1.33
CA GLN A 116 8.00 6.38 -2.56
C GLN A 116 6.92 6.29 -3.65
N ALA A 117 6.45 5.07 -3.95
CA ALA A 117 5.49 4.83 -5.04
C ALA A 117 4.14 5.53 -4.83
N VAL A 118 3.64 5.57 -3.59
CA VAL A 118 2.37 6.24 -3.24
C VAL A 118 2.53 7.73 -2.99
N GLY A 119 3.78 8.24 -3.04
CA GLY A 119 4.07 9.67 -2.96
C GLY A 119 4.11 10.27 -1.56
N VAL A 120 4.13 9.45 -0.50
CA VAL A 120 4.44 9.95 0.86
C VAL A 120 5.87 10.48 0.92
N VAL A 121 6.78 9.83 0.20
CA VAL A 121 8.17 10.28 0.03
C VAL A 121 8.41 10.61 -1.44
N ASN A 122 8.90 11.82 -1.72
CA ASN A 122 9.38 12.22 -3.04
C ASN A 122 10.92 12.13 -3.06
N ASP A 123 11.41 11.07 -3.68
CA ASP A 123 12.85 10.80 -3.88
C ASP A 123 13.29 10.98 -5.33
N HIS A 124 12.53 11.70 -6.15
CA HIS A 124 13.05 12.15 -7.44
C HIS A 124 14.36 12.94 -7.20
N LEU A 125 15.37 12.70 -8.04
CA LEU A 125 16.63 13.43 -7.93
C LEU A 125 16.42 14.92 -8.17
N PHE A 126 17.25 15.73 -7.51
CA PHE A 126 17.32 17.17 -7.74
C PHE A 126 17.77 17.43 -9.18
N GLY A 127 16.84 17.89 -10.03
CA GLY A 127 17.02 18.04 -11.48
C GLY A 127 16.22 17.07 -12.35
N CYS A 128 15.56 16.07 -11.75
CA CYS A 128 14.55 15.27 -12.44
C CYS A 128 13.37 16.18 -12.84
N HIS A 129 12.88 16.08 -14.09
CA HIS A 129 11.71 16.85 -14.55
C HIS A 129 10.43 16.58 -13.73
N ARG A 130 10.38 15.48 -12.98
CA ARG A 130 9.26 15.15 -12.08
C ARG A 130 9.43 15.70 -10.65
N TYR A 131 10.61 16.22 -10.29
CA TYR A 131 10.92 16.63 -8.93
C TYR A 131 9.87 17.58 -8.36
N GLU A 132 9.69 18.74 -9.00
CA GLU A 132 8.70 19.75 -8.60
C GLU A 132 7.27 19.28 -8.87
N ALA A 133 7.05 18.58 -9.99
CA ALA A 133 5.71 18.11 -10.38
C ALA A 133 5.11 17.09 -9.40
N CYS A 134 5.94 16.37 -8.64
CA CYS A 134 5.52 15.40 -7.64
C CYS A 134 5.46 15.99 -6.22
N ILE A 135 5.80 17.28 -6.02
CA ILE A 135 5.62 17.96 -4.74
C ILE A 135 4.13 18.21 -4.49
N ARG A 136 3.62 17.65 -3.40
CA ARG A 136 2.23 17.79 -2.95
C ARG A 136 2.22 18.61 -1.67
N LYS A 137 1.27 19.54 -1.56
CA LYS A 137 1.11 20.37 -0.36
C LYS A 137 0.49 19.59 0.80
N GLU A 138 -0.44 18.68 0.48
CA GLU A 138 -1.21 17.92 1.46
C GLU A 138 -1.56 16.53 0.89
N GLN A 139 -1.87 15.60 1.80
CA GLN A 139 -2.47 14.29 1.50
C GLN A 139 -3.68 14.44 0.57
N ASP A 140 -3.69 13.70 -0.53
CA ASP A 140 -4.85 13.59 -1.42
C ASP A 140 -5.28 12.12 -1.52
N CYS A 141 -6.06 11.70 -0.53
CA CYS A 141 -6.66 10.37 -0.48
C CYS A 141 -7.99 10.29 -1.23
N LYS A 142 -8.35 11.31 -2.02
CA LYS A 142 -9.49 11.21 -2.93
C LYS A 142 -9.12 10.22 -4.01
N ILE A 143 -9.47 8.96 -3.77
CA ILE A 143 -9.72 8.02 -4.85
C ILE A 143 -10.71 8.75 -5.76
N THR A 144 -10.38 8.93 -7.04
CA THR A 144 -11.37 9.37 -8.02
C THR A 144 -12.42 8.26 -8.10
N GLU A 145 -13.45 8.37 -7.26
CA GLU A 145 -14.68 7.59 -7.33
C GLU A 145 -15.38 7.91 -8.67
N ASN A 146 -14.96 7.24 -9.73
CA ASN A 146 -15.88 6.80 -10.77
C ASN A 146 -16.03 5.29 -10.51
N ALA A 147 -17.15 4.74 -10.03
CA ALA A 147 -18.53 5.15 -10.26
C ALA A 147 -19.40 5.05 -8.99
N SER A 148 -20.21 6.10 -8.80
CA SER A 148 -21.49 6.13 -8.05
C SER A 148 -21.45 5.89 -6.53
N SER A 149 -21.21 6.95 -5.74
CA SER A 149 -22.11 7.44 -4.66
C SER A 149 -21.50 8.63 -3.89
N PRO A 150 -22.31 9.49 -3.22
CA PRO A 150 -21.92 10.87 -2.91
C PRO A 150 -21.15 11.05 -1.60
N SER A 151 -20.12 11.88 -1.71
CA SER A 151 -19.28 12.51 -0.67
C SER A 151 -19.90 12.64 0.73
N HIS A 152 -19.25 12.02 1.73
CA HIS A 152 -19.45 12.39 3.13
C HIS A 152 -18.68 13.68 3.46
N LYS A 153 -19.42 14.78 3.69
CA LYS A 153 -18.85 16.05 4.14
C LYS A 153 -18.32 15.89 5.57
N ARG A 154 -17.00 16.04 5.77
CA ARG A 154 -16.40 16.27 7.10
C ARG A 154 -17.02 17.54 7.70
N LYS A 155 -17.77 17.41 8.80
CA LYS A 155 -18.17 18.54 9.65
C LYS A 155 -16.90 19.10 10.30
N ARG A 156 -16.58 20.36 10.01
CA ARG A 156 -15.63 21.13 10.82
C ARG A 156 -16.32 21.48 12.13
N SER A 157 -15.77 20.98 13.24
CA SER A 157 -16.14 21.42 14.57
C SER A 157 -15.67 22.87 14.77
N VAL A 158 -16.57 23.66 15.37
CA VAL A 158 -16.43 25.09 15.72
C VAL A 158 -15.37 25.28 16.79
#